data_AF-A0A7S3MDD6-F1
#
_entry.id   AF-A0A7S3MDD6-F1
#
_cell.length_a   1.000
_cell.length_b   1.000
_cell.length_c   1.000
_cell.angle_alpha   90.00
_cell.angle_beta   90.00
_cell.angle_gamma   90.00
#
_symmetry.space_group_name_H-M   'P 1'
#
loop_
_entity.id
_entity.type
_entity.pdbx_description
1 polymer ?
#
loop_
_entity_poly.entity_id
_entity_poly.type
_entity_poly.pdbx_seq_one_letter_code
_entity_poly.pdbx_strand_id
1 'polypeptide(L)'
;SDTASSMAGAVSERMDVAKGGKKLVDEGGAPARAALMAKSAAKDAVAADRDTIRRMMVSAESLDTAAAKMKEAACMADVDGITGKAKFAAQAESYSKRAAAYRQAAELLSGELEGPEFTPVETDALQVVLVQG
;
A
#
# COMPACT_ATOMS: atom_id res chain seq x y z
N SER A 1 18.43 -17.04 -35.21
CA SER A 1 17.83 -15.87 -35.87
C SER A 1 16.37 -15.63 -35.44
N ASP A 2 15.79 -16.48 -34.58
CA ASP A 2 14.41 -16.31 -34.08
C ASP A 2 14.24 -15.20 -33.04
N THR A 3 15.28 -14.90 -32.26
CA THR A 3 15.26 -13.84 -31.22
C THR A 3 15.09 -12.44 -31.80
N ALA A 4 15.66 -12.17 -32.98
CA ALA A 4 15.53 -10.85 -33.63
C ALA A 4 14.11 -10.63 -34.18
N SER A 5 13.47 -11.68 -34.70
CA SER A 5 12.10 -11.64 -35.20
C SER A 5 11.09 -11.47 -34.04
N SER A 6 11.30 -12.16 -32.90
CA SER A 6 10.42 -12.03 -31.74
C SER A 6 10.51 -10.64 -31.08
N MET A 7 11.72 -10.05 -31.04
CA MET A 7 11.89 -8.69 -30.53
C MET A 7 11.21 -7.64 -31.41
N ALA A 8 11.29 -7.78 -32.75
CA ALA A 8 10.63 -6.86 -33.68
C ALA A 8 9.10 -6.90 -33.54
N GLY A 9 8.51 -8.09 -33.35
CA GLY A 9 7.08 -8.26 -33.10
C GLY A 9 6.64 -7.57 -31.81
N ALA A 10 7.34 -7.80 -30.70
CA ALA A 10 7.03 -7.19 -29.41
C ALA A 10 7.10 -5.65 -29.43
N VAL A 11 8.04 -5.08 -30.18
CA VAL A 11 8.16 -3.61 -30.36
C VAL A 11 6.96 -3.05 -31.13
N SER A 12 6.52 -3.72 -32.20
CA SER A 12 5.35 -3.29 -32.98
C SER A 12 4.08 -3.32 -32.14
N GLU A 13 3.84 -4.42 -31.40
CA GLU A 13 2.67 -4.55 -30.52
C GLU A 13 2.63 -3.46 -29.46
N ARG A 14 3.78 -3.15 -28.84
CA ARG A 14 3.89 -2.08 -27.85
C ARG A 14 3.56 -0.72 -28.43
N MET A 15 4.06 -0.43 -29.64
CA MET A 15 3.78 0.81 -30.35
C MET A 15 2.29 0.96 -30.67
N ASP A 16 1.62 -0.12 -31.05
CA ASP A 16 0.19 -0.09 -31.36
C ASP A 16 -0.66 0.14 -30.10
N VAL A 17 -0.29 -0.44 -28.96
CA VAL A 17 -0.91 -0.15 -27.67
C VAL A 17 -0.72 1.32 -27.29
N ALA A 18 0.48 1.87 -27.46
CA ALA A 18 0.77 3.28 -27.16
C ALA A 18 -0.03 4.25 -28.04
N LYS A 19 -0.15 3.96 -29.34
CA LYS A 19 -1.02 4.71 -30.26
C LYS A 19 -2.48 4.62 -29.83
N GLY A 20 -2.93 3.44 -29.43
CA GLY A 20 -4.26 3.23 -28.89
C GLY A 20 -4.52 4.08 -27.65
N GLY A 21 -3.56 4.14 -26.72
CA GLY A 21 -3.67 4.95 -25.50
C GLY A 21 -3.79 6.44 -25.80
N LYS A 22 -2.94 6.96 -26.71
CA LYS A 22 -3.04 8.36 -27.15
C LYS A 22 -4.39 8.65 -27.81
N LYS A 23 -4.83 7.77 -28.72
CA LYS A 23 -6.11 7.91 -29.42
C LYS A 23 -7.29 7.96 -28.45
N LEU A 24 -7.28 7.08 -27.43
CA LEU A 24 -8.31 7.05 -26.39
C LEU A 24 -8.44 8.41 -25.69
N VAL A 25 -7.32 9.07 -25.38
CA VAL A 25 -7.31 10.38 -24.72
C VAL A 25 -7.71 11.51 -25.66
N ASP A 26 -7.18 11.52 -26.89
CA ASP A 26 -7.44 12.59 -27.86
C ASP A 26 -8.91 12.60 -28.31
N GLU A 27 -9.46 11.45 -28.67
CA GLU A 27 -10.84 11.32 -29.16
C GLU A 27 -11.85 11.31 -28.02
N GLY A 28 -11.50 10.70 -26.89
CA GLY A 28 -12.37 10.60 -25.73
C GLY A 28 -12.45 11.86 -24.88
N GLY A 29 -11.53 12.82 -25.07
CA GLY A 29 -11.57 14.15 -24.46
C GLY A 29 -11.68 14.13 -22.93
N ALA A 30 -12.43 15.09 -22.38
CA ALA A 30 -12.60 15.24 -20.93
C ALA A 30 -13.23 13.99 -20.25
N PRO A 31 -14.25 13.32 -20.82
CA PRO A 31 -14.80 12.09 -20.23
C PRO A 31 -13.77 10.97 -20.08
N ALA A 32 -12.95 10.70 -21.10
CA ALA A 32 -11.92 9.66 -21.01
C ALA A 32 -10.86 9.97 -19.93
N ARG A 33 -10.43 11.23 -19.85
CA ARG A 33 -9.51 11.69 -18.80
C ARG A 33 -10.08 11.48 -17.41
N ALA A 34 -11.33 11.89 -17.19
CA ALA A 34 -12.00 11.75 -15.91
C ALA A 34 -12.13 10.26 -15.50
N ALA A 35 -12.49 9.39 -16.44
CA ALA A 35 -12.58 7.95 -16.19
C ALA A 35 -11.22 7.34 -15.82
N LEU A 36 -10.15 7.67 -16.56
CA LEU A 36 -8.80 7.17 -16.28
C LEU A 36 -8.29 7.63 -14.91
N MET A 37 -8.51 8.90 -14.56
CA MET A 37 -8.14 9.44 -13.25
C MET A 37 -8.94 8.78 -12.12
N ALA A 38 -10.23 8.54 -12.31
CA ALA A 38 -11.06 7.83 -11.33
C ALA A 38 -10.57 6.39 -11.11
N LYS A 39 -10.23 5.66 -12.19
CA LYS A 39 -9.65 4.31 -12.08
C LYS A 39 -8.31 4.32 -11.35
N SER A 40 -7.45 5.32 -11.63
CA SER A 40 -6.16 5.47 -10.95
C SER A 40 -6.37 5.71 -9.47
N ALA A 41 -7.23 6.68 -9.10
CA ALA A 41 -7.52 7.01 -7.71
C ALA A 41 -8.10 5.81 -6.94
N ALA A 42 -8.99 5.03 -7.56
CA ALA A 42 -9.52 3.82 -6.95
C ALA A 42 -8.41 2.77 -6.70
N LYS A 43 -7.52 2.55 -7.67
CA LYS A 43 -6.38 1.64 -7.52
C LYS A 43 -5.43 2.09 -6.42
N ASP A 44 -5.15 3.38 -6.34
CA ASP A 44 -4.30 3.98 -5.29
C ASP A 44 -4.95 3.83 -3.91
N ALA A 45 -6.27 4.03 -3.81
CA ALA A 45 -7.02 3.84 -2.58
C ALA A 45 -6.94 2.38 -2.09
N VAL A 46 -7.12 1.40 -2.99
CA VAL A 46 -6.98 -0.03 -2.65
C VAL A 46 -5.55 -0.35 -2.18
N ALA A 47 -4.53 0.20 -2.84
CA ALA A 47 -3.14 -0.01 -2.43
C ALA A 47 -2.85 0.60 -1.05
N ALA A 48 -3.34 1.82 -0.79
CA ALA A 48 -3.17 2.51 0.48
C ALA A 48 -3.90 1.81 1.64
N ASP A 49 -5.10 1.28 1.40
CA ASP A 49 -5.85 0.48 2.36
C ASP A 49 -5.09 -0.78 2.78
N ARG A 50 -4.60 -1.56 1.81
CA ARG A 50 -3.78 -2.76 2.06
C ARG A 50 -2.50 -2.44 2.83
N ASP A 51 -1.79 -1.36 2.47
CA ASP A 51 -0.59 -0.96 3.22
C ASP A 51 -0.94 -0.53 4.65
N THR A 52 -2.08 0.13 4.85
CA THR A 52 -2.55 0.53 6.18
C THR A 52 -2.82 -0.69 7.05
N ILE A 53 -3.54 -1.69 6.55
CA ILE A 53 -3.80 -2.97 7.26
C ILE A 53 -2.47 -3.64 7.63
N ARG A 54 -1.53 -3.73 6.68
CA ARG A 54 -0.19 -4.28 6.92
C ARG A 54 0.56 -3.54 8.03
N ARG A 55 0.51 -2.20 8.03
CA ARG A 55 1.16 -1.37 9.06
C ARG A 55 0.53 -1.53 10.43
N MET A 56 -0.78 -1.78 10.53
CA MET A 56 -1.43 -2.10 11.80
C MET A 56 -0.84 -3.38 12.40
N MET A 57 -0.65 -4.42 11.59
CA MET A 57 -0.06 -5.69 12.04
C MET A 57 1.40 -5.54 12.49
N VAL A 58 2.23 -4.83 11.72
CA VAL A 58 3.63 -4.53 12.09
C VAL A 58 3.69 -3.71 13.39
N SER A 59 2.77 -2.76 13.57
CA SER A 59 2.68 -1.95 14.78
C SER A 59 2.26 -2.79 15.99
N ALA A 60 1.33 -3.74 15.81
CA ALA A 60 0.92 -4.65 16.88
C ALA A 60 2.09 -5.52 17.37
N GLU A 61 2.89 -6.09 16.45
CA GLU A 61 4.08 -6.87 16.79
C GLU A 61 5.15 -6.04 17.52
N SER A 62 5.38 -4.82 17.05
CA SER A 62 6.33 -3.89 17.67
C SER A 62 5.91 -3.51 19.10
N LEU A 63 4.60 -3.28 19.31
CA LEU A 63 4.04 -2.96 20.62
C LEU A 63 4.14 -4.15 21.59
N ASP A 64 3.87 -5.37 21.12
CA ASP A 64 4.01 -6.57 21.95
C ASP A 64 5.47 -6.84 22.32
N THR A 65 6.39 -6.64 21.37
CA THR A 65 7.83 -6.73 21.64
C THR A 65 8.26 -5.73 22.73
N ALA A 66 7.79 -4.47 22.63
CA ALA A 66 8.07 -3.46 23.64
C ALA A 66 7.42 -3.80 25.00
N ALA A 67 6.17 -4.28 25.01
CA ALA A 67 5.49 -4.70 26.23
C ALA A 67 6.21 -5.86 26.93
N ALA A 68 6.69 -6.85 26.18
CA ALA A 68 7.47 -7.96 26.72
C ALA A 68 8.77 -7.48 27.37
N LYS A 69 9.54 -6.62 26.68
CA LYS A 69 10.77 -6.03 27.21
C LYS A 69 10.54 -5.18 28.46
N MET A 70 9.45 -4.40 28.49
CA MET A 70 9.07 -3.60 29.66
C MET A 70 8.71 -4.48 30.86
N LYS A 71 7.97 -5.59 30.64
CA LYS A 71 7.64 -6.57 31.68
C LYS A 71 8.89 -7.25 32.24
N GLU A 72 9.79 -7.67 31.37
CA GLU A 72 11.07 -8.27 31.77
C GLU A 72 11.89 -7.27 32.61
N ALA A 73 12.08 -6.06 32.11
CA ALA A 73 12.81 -5.02 32.81
C ALA A 73 12.18 -4.67 34.16
N ALA A 74 10.84 -4.67 34.27
CA ALA A 74 10.14 -4.39 35.53
C ALA A 74 10.46 -5.41 36.65
N CYS A 75 10.86 -6.64 36.30
CA CYS A 75 11.25 -7.69 37.26
C CYS A 75 12.73 -7.66 37.67
N MET A 76 13.55 -6.84 37.01
CA MET A 76 14.99 -6.75 37.29
C MET A 76 15.28 -5.80 38.45
N ALA A 77 16.52 -5.77 38.95
CA ALA A 77 16.96 -4.76 39.92
C ALA A 77 16.95 -3.36 39.30
N ASP A 78 16.81 -2.33 40.14
CA ASP A 78 16.97 -0.94 39.69
C ASP A 78 18.43 -0.66 39.35
N VAL A 79 18.65 0.19 38.35
CA VAL A 79 19.97 0.58 37.87
C VAL A 79 20.07 2.09 37.97
N ASP A 80 21.11 2.58 38.63
CA ASP A 80 21.36 4.00 38.78
C ASP A 80 21.37 4.72 37.43
N GLY A 81 20.67 5.85 37.36
CA GLY A 81 20.51 6.64 36.13
C GLY A 81 19.37 6.19 35.22
N ILE A 82 18.75 5.02 35.43
CA ILE A 82 17.55 4.58 34.69
C ILE A 82 16.29 5.01 35.45
N THR A 83 15.53 5.93 34.85
CA THR A 83 14.31 6.49 35.46
C THR A 83 13.04 5.91 34.83
N GLY A 84 11.90 6.08 35.49
CA GLY A 84 10.58 5.74 34.93
C GLY A 84 10.20 4.25 34.98
N LYS A 85 11.11 3.36 35.41
CA LYS A 85 10.89 1.91 35.50
C LYS A 85 9.67 1.50 36.32
N ALA A 86 9.33 2.27 37.36
CA ALA A 86 8.11 2.07 38.16
C ALA A 86 6.81 2.09 37.32
N LYS A 87 6.83 2.64 36.10
CA LYS A 87 5.68 2.69 35.18
C LYS A 87 5.68 1.57 34.14
N PHE A 88 6.75 0.79 34.01
CA PHE A 88 6.91 -0.17 32.93
C PHE A 88 5.80 -1.23 32.91
N ALA A 89 5.37 -1.73 34.06
CA ALA A 89 4.27 -2.70 34.13
C ALA A 89 2.96 -2.12 33.56
N ALA A 90 2.60 -0.90 33.96
CA ALA A 90 1.39 -0.23 33.45
C ALA A 90 1.50 0.14 31.96
N GLN A 91 2.68 0.58 31.51
CA GLN A 91 2.94 0.88 30.09
C GLN A 91 2.87 -0.37 29.22
N ALA A 92 3.43 -1.49 29.69
CA ALA A 92 3.36 -2.77 28.99
C ALA A 92 1.91 -3.24 28.82
N GLU A 93 1.07 -3.09 29.85
CA GLU A 93 -0.36 -3.40 29.73
C GLU A 93 -1.04 -2.51 28.68
N SER A 94 -0.78 -1.20 28.70
CA SER A 94 -1.32 -0.27 27.71
C SER A 94 -0.88 -0.61 26.28
N TYR A 95 0.37 -1.07 26.11
CA TYR A 95 0.92 -1.44 24.80
C TYR A 95 0.26 -2.72 24.29
N SER A 96 0.12 -3.74 25.13
CA SER A 96 -0.60 -4.97 24.78
C SER A 96 -2.06 -4.70 24.42
N LYS A 97 -2.75 -3.81 25.15
CA LYS A 97 -4.12 -3.38 24.81
C LYS A 97 -4.19 -2.72 23.44
N ARG A 98 -3.23 -1.84 23.10
CA ARG A 98 -3.18 -1.19 21.79
C ARG A 98 -2.83 -2.18 20.67
N ALA A 99 -1.91 -3.11 20.92
CA ALA A 99 -1.57 -4.16 19.97
C ALA A 99 -2.79 -5.03 19.62
N ALA A 100 -3.57 -5.42 20.64
CA ALA A 100 -4.83 -6.14 20.44
C ALA A 100 -5.84 -5.33 19.60
N ALA A 101 -5.99 -4.04 19.88
CA ALA A 101 -6.88 -3.17 19.10
C ALA A 101 -6.45 -3.06 17.62
N TYR A 102 -5.14 -2.98 17.33
CA TYR A 102 -4.66 -2.97 15.95
C TYR A 102 -4.91 -4.30 15.23
N ARG A 103 -4.77 -5.44 15.91
CA ARG A 103 -5.13 -6.74 15.32
C ARG A 103 -6.61 -6.84 15.00
N GLN A 104 -7.47 -6.44 15.95
CA GLN A 104 -8.93 -6.43 15.74
C GLN A 104 -9.33 -5.51 14.58
N ALA A 105 -8.73 -4.32 14.49
CA ALA A 105 -8.97 -3.41 13.38
C ALA A 105 -8.49 -4.00 12.04
N ALA A 106 -7.28 -4.59 12.01
CA ALA A 106 -6.76 -5.24 10.81
C ALA A 106 -7.63 -6.42 10.36
N GLU A 107 -8.12 -7.23 11.30
CA GLU A 107 -9.03 -8.34 11.01
C GLU A 107 -10.37 -7.82 10.45
N LEU A 108 -10.97 -6.80 11.08
CA LEU A 108 -12.20 -6.18 10.61
C LEU A 108 -12.06 -5.60 9.19
N LEU A 109 -10.88 -5.08 8.85
CA LEU A 109 -10.58 -4.47 7.56
C LEU A 109 -10.04 -5.47 6.51
N SER A 110 -9.73 -6.71 6.91
CA SER A 110 -9.07 -7.71 6.04
C SER A 110 -9.91 -8.23 4.85
N GLY A 111 -11.09 -7.67 4.62
CA GLY A 111 -11.95 -7.99 3.47
C GLY A 111 -11.32 -7.60 2.14
N GLU A 112 -11.76 -8.26 1.07
CA GLU A 112 -11.29 -7.96 -0.28
C GLU A 112 -11.87 -6.63 -0.76
N LEU A 113 -11.01 -5.60 -0.76
CA LEU A 113 -11.25 -4.38 -1.53
C LEU A 113 -10.60 -4.54 -2.91
N GLU A 114 -11.45 -4.52 -3.94
CA GLU A 114 -11.05 -4.64 -5.34
C GLU A 114 -11.00 -3.26 -6.01
N GLY A 115 -9.94 -3.04 -6.77
CA GLY A 115 -9.79 -1.86 -7.62
C GLY A 115 -10.18 -2.20 -9.06
N PRO A 116 -10.50 -1.20 -9.89
CA PRO A 116 -10.79 -1.43 -11.29
C PRO A 116 -9.54 -1.91 -12.05
N GLU A 117 -9.73 -2.86 -12.95
CA GLU A 117 -8.66 -3.34 -13.83
C GLU A 117 -8.27 -2.30 -14.87
N PHE A 118 -7.01 -2.27 -15.27
CA PHE A 118 -6.54 -1.49 -16.42
C PHE A 118 -6.17 -2.41 -17.56
N THR A 119 -6.68 -2.11 -18.75
CA THR A 119 -6.12 -2.66 -19.98
C THR A 119 -4.75 -2.04 -20.27
N PRO A 120 -3.92 -2.66 -21.14
CA PRO A 120 -2.66 -2.06 -21.59
C PRO A 120 -2.86 -0.68 -22.24
N VAL A 121 -3.92 -0.51 -23.03
CA VAL A 121 -4.27 0.76 -23.68
C VAL A 121 -4.63 1.84 -22.65
N GLU A 122 -5.43 1.51 -21.64
CA GLU A 122 -5.78 2.45 -20.56
C GLU A 122 -4.58 2.81 -19.69
N THR A 123 -3.64 1.88 -19.49
CA THR A 123 -2.40 2.13 -18.76
C THR A 123 -1.58 3.22 -19.46
N ASP A 124 -1.45 3.13 -20.78
CA ASP A 124 -0.76 4.14 -21.58
C ASP A 124 -1.51 5.45 -21.67
N ALA A 125 -2.83 5.37 -21.84
CA ALA A 125 -3.70 6.52 -21.85
C ALA A 125 -3.54 7.32 -20.54
N LEU A 126 -3.49 6.65 -19.38
CA LEU A 126 -3.25 7.30 -18.10
C LEU A 126 -1.91 8.06 -18.09
N GLN A 127 -0.83 7.48 -18.62
CA GLN A 127 0.46 8.18 -18.71
C GLN A 127 0.38 9.43 -19.59
N VAL A 128 -0.34 9.37 -20.71
CA VAL A 128 -0.59 10.54 -21.56
C VAL A 128 -1.36 11.63 -20.79
N VAL A 129 -2.37 11.24 -20.01
CA VAL A 129 -3.12 12.20 -19.17
C VAL A 129 -2.22 12.86 -18.12
N LEU A 130 -1.37 12.10 -17.43
CA LEU A 130 -0.48 12.60 -16.38
C LEU A 130 0.60 13.56 -16.90
N VAL A 131 1.02 13.43 -18.16
CA VAL A 131 2.02 14.32 -18.80
C VAL A 131 1.37 15.60 -19.36
N GLN A 132 0.08 15.56 -19.69
CA GLN A 132 -0.65 16.69 -20.27
C GLN A 132 -1.33 17.59 -19.25
N GLY A 133 -1.49 17.14 -18.00
CA GLY A 133 -1.97 17.93 -16.87
C GLY A 133 -0.84 18.67 -16.17
#